data_AF-M0DMF8-F1
#
_entry.id   AF-M0DMF8-F1
#
_cell.length_a   1.000
_cell.length_b   1.000
_cell.length_c   1.000
_cell.angle_alpha   90.00
_cell.angle_beta   90.00
_cell.angle_gamma   90.00
#
_symmetry.space_group_name_H-M   'P 1'
#
loop_
_entity.id
_entity.type
_entity.pdbx_description
1 polymer ?
#
loop_
_entity_poly.entity_id
_entity_poly.type
_entity_poly.pdbx_seq_one_letter_code
_entity_poly.pdbx_strand_id
1 'polypeptide(L)' 'KTEIDMDALHGEELLGAGWLVVPVKNPTDWTDGDADRLVAALGELRSTDFRRESDLGRFIAGDEPYLVR' A
#
# COMPACT_ATOMS: atom_id res chain seq x y z
N LYS A 1 7.74 -20.94 -7.55
CA LYS A 1 7.17 -19.95 -6.61
C LYS A 1 8.31 -19.01 -6.24
N THR A 2 8.21 -17.73 -6.58
CA THR A 2 9.22 -16.74 -6.18
C THR A 2 9.15 -16.56 -4.67
N GLU A 3 10.29 -16.66 -3.99
CA GLU A 3 10.38 -16.32 -2.56
C GLU A 3 10.34 -14.79 -2.43
N ILE A 4 9.48 -14.30 -1.55
CA ILE A 4 9.33 -12.87 -1.28
C ILE A 4 10.15 -12.56 -0.05
N ASP A 5 11.11 -11.65 -0.19
CA ASP A 5 11.90 -11.12 0.92
C ASP A 5 11.06 -10.09 1.69
N MET A 6 10.40 -10.55 2.74
CA MET A 6 9.55 -9.69 3.57
C MET A 6 10.35 -8.76 4.49
N ASP A 7 11.62 -9.06 4.78
CA ASP A 7 12.46 -8.18 5.60
C ASP A 7 12.88 -6.94 4.80
N ALA A 8 13.14 -7.13 3.50
CA ALA A 8 13.36 -6.02 2.58
C ALA A 8 12.09 -5.19 2.35
N LEU A 9 10.93 -5.83 2.20
CA LEU A 9 9.69 -5.18 1.80
C LEU A 9 8.85 -4.60 2.95
N HIS A 10 9.12 -4.97 4.20
CA HIS A 10 8.34 -4.51 5.34
C HIS A 10 8.36 -2.98 5.46
N GLY A 11 7.19 -2.35 5.30
CA GLY A 11 7.05 -0.91 5.36
C GLY A 11 7.45 -0.16 4.09
N GLU A 12 7.85 -0.86 3.02
CA GLU A 12 8.19 -0.22 1.74
C GLU A 12 6.97 -0.04 0.85
N GLU A 13 6.80 1.13 0.23
CA GLU A 13 5.77 1.31 -0.79
C GLU A 13 6.14 0.55 -2.07
N LEU A 14 5.24 -0.30 -2.56
CA LEU A 14 5.37 -0.93 -3.88
C LEU A 14 4.80 -0.02 -4.97
N LEU A 15 5.69 0.62 -5.72
CA LEU A 15 5.34 1.47 -6.85
C LEU A 15 4.81 0.64 -8.04
N GLY A 16 3.94 1.26 -8.85
CA GLY A 16 3.45 0.68 -10.11
C GLY A 16 2.23 -0.25 -9.98
N ALA A 17 1.71 -0.47 -8.78
CA ALA A 17 0.53 -1.32 -8.55
C ALA A 17 -0.81 -0.68 -8.96
N GLY A 18 -0.84 0.61 -9.32
CA GLY A 18 -2.09 1.36 -9.52
C GLY A 18 -2.84 1.66 -8.21
N TRP A 19 -2.31 1.21 -7.06
CA TRP A 19 -2.78 1.45 -5.69
C TRP A 19 -1.60 1.83 -4.79
N LEU A 20 -1.86 2.43 -3.64
CA LEU A 20 -0.86 2.54 -2.57
C LEU A 20 -0.79 1.19 -1.87
N VAL A 21 0.36 0.51 -1.95
CA VAL A 21 0.55 -0.84 -1.38
C VAL A 21 1.78 -0.83 -0.51
N VAL A 22 1.63 -1.23 0.76
CA VAL A 22 2.72 -1.34 1.73
C VAL A 22 2.69 -2.74 2.34
N PRO A 23 3.66 -3.62 2.02
CA PRO A 23 3.74 -4.94 2.62
C PRO A 23 4.08 -4.86 4.11
N VAL A 24 3.44 -5.73 4.89
CA VAL A 24 3.68 -5.86 6.33
C VAL A 24 4.08 -7.29 6.61
N LYS A 25 5.26 -7.48 7.20
CA LYS A 25 5.73 -8.79 7.67
C LYS A 25 4.71 -9.34 8.68
N ASN A 26 4.55 -10.66 8.77
CA ASN A 26 3.66 -11.26 9.74
C ASN A 26 4.07 -10.84 11.18
N PRO A 27 3.15 -10.27 12.00
CA PRO A 27 3.47 -9.80 13.35
C PRO A 27 4.12 -10.83 14.27
N THR A 28 3.89 -12.13 14.04
CA THR A 28 4.54 -13.19 14.84
C THR A 28 6.03 -13.34 14.57
N ASP A 29 6.49 -12.82 13.42
CA ASP A 29 7.87 -12.93 12.96
C ASP A 29 8.65 -11.62 13.16
N TRP A 30 8.02 -10.62 13.79
CA TRP A 30 8.63 -9.33 14.05
C TRP A 30 9.76 -9.47 15.07
N THR A 31 10.81 -8.71 14.80
CA THR A 31 11.98 -8.52 15.65
C THR A 31 12.00 -7.09 16.19
N ASP A 32 12.92 -6.82 17.10
CA ASP A 32 13.10 -5.49 17.65
C ASP A 32 13.38 -4.48 16.53
N GLY A 33 12.55 -3.44 16.43
CA GLY A 33 12.64 -2.38 15.44
C GLY A 33 11.69 -2.51 14.24
N ASP A 34 11.07 -3.67 14.00
CA ASP A 34 10.10 -3.83 12.89
C ASP A 34 8.87 -2.91 13.09
N ALA A 35 8.35 -2.85 14.32
CA ALA A 35 7.24 -1.97 14.66
C ALA A 35 7.58 -0.48 14.44
N ASP A 36 8.76 -0.04 14.88
CA ASP A 36 9.22 1.34 14.73
C ASP A 36 9.45 1.71 13.26
N ARG A 37 10.01 0.78 12.48
CA ARG A 37 10.17 0.92 11.03
C ARG A 37 8.83 1.12 10.35
N LEU A 38 7.82 0.30 10.66
CA LEU A 38 6.49 0.43 10.08
C LEU A 38 5.85 1.78 10.45
N VAL A 39 5.94 2.18 11.71
CA VAL A 39 5.39 3.48 12.18
C VAL A 39 6.05 4.64 11.43
N ALA A 40 7.38 4.62 11.29
CA ALA A 40 8.12 5.65 10.56
C ALA A 40 7.70 5.71 9.09
N ALA A 41 7.62 4.56 8.41
CA ALA A 41 7.21 4.48 7.02
C ALA A 41 5.78 5.00 6.79
N LEU A 42 4.82 4.62 7.63
CA LEU A 42 3.46 5.14 7.56
C LEU A 42 3.40 6.65 7.87
N GLY A 43 4.28 7.15 8.74
CA GLY A 43 4.45 8.58 9.01
C GLY A 43 4.88 9.35 7.76
N GLU A 44 5.93 8.86 7.08
CA GLU A 44 6.41 9.42 5.82
C GLU A 44 5.33 9.39 4.74
N LEU A 45 4.66 8.25 4.53
CA LEU A 45 3.58 8.15 3.55
C LEU A 45 2.45 9.13 3.80
N ARG A 46 2.04 9.31 5.06
CA ARG A 46 0.97 10.24 5.42
C ARG A 46 1.39 11.71 5.31
N SER A 47 2.70 11.98 5.26
CA SER A 47 3.23 13.32 4.95
C SER A 47 3.11 13.65 3.46
N THR A 48 3.01 12.64 2.61
CA THR A 48 2.77 12.81 1.17
C THR A 48 1.30 13.08 0.89
N ASP A 49 1.01 13.98 -0.05
CA ASP A 49 -0.36 14.28 -0.49
C ASP A 49 -0.81 13.25 -1.54
N PHE A 50 -0.88 11.98 -1.16
CA PHE A 50 -1.38 10.92 -2.03
C PHE A 50 -2.86 11.15 -2.33
N ARG A 51 -3.18 11.40 -3.61
CA ARG A 51 -4.55 11.52 -4.11
C ARG A 51 -4.68 10.63 -5.34
N ARG A 52 -5.67 9.74 -5.33
CA ARG A 52 -6.02 8.96 -6.51
C ARG A 52 -7.53 8.87 -6.61
N GLU A 53 -8.07 9.40 -7.71
CA GLU A 53 -9.45 9.22 -8.09
C GLU A 53 -9.55 7.96 -8.95
N SER A 54 -10.42 7.03 -8.59
CA SER A 54 -10.67 5.81 -9.37
C SER A 54 -12.05 5.86 -9.99
N ASP A 55 -12.13 5.65 -11.29
CA ASP A 55 -13.42 5.43 -11.97
C ASP A 55 -13.84 3.97 -11.81
N LEU A 56 -14.81 3.74 -10.95
CA LEU A 56 -15.47 2.45 -10.74
C LEU A 56 -16.65 2.25 -11.71
N GLY A 57 -17.03 3.27 -12.49
CA GLY A 57 -18.09 3.19 -13.50
C GLY A 57 -17.80 2.12 -14.55
N ARG A 58 -16.51 1.90 -14.85
CA ARG A 58 -16.02 0.81 -15.71
C ARG A 58 -16.42 -0.61 -15.29
N PHE A 59 -16.89 -0.80 -14.05
CA PHE A 59 -17.35 -2.09 -13.52
C PHE A 59 -18.88 -2.18 -13.37
N ILE A 60 -19.61 -1.10 -13.65
CA ILE A 60 -21.08 -1.02 -13.56
C ILE A 60 -21.65 -1.03 -14.97
N ALA A 61 -22.81 -1.66 -15.18
CA ALA A 61 -23.52 -1.58 -16.45
C ALA A 61 -24.14 -0.18 -16.63
N GLY A 62 -23.35 0.77 -17.12
CA GLY A 62 -23.73 2.15 -17.40
C GLY A 62 -22.55 2.93 -17.98
N ASP A 63 -22.84 3.98 -18.76
CA ASP A 63 -21.81 4.84 -19.39
C ASP A 63 -21.42 6.05 -18.52
N GLU A 64 -21.90 6.09 -17.28
CA GLU A 64 -21.67 7.21 -16.36
C GLU A 64 -20.45 6.93 -15.47
N PRO A 65 -19.47 7.86 -15.39
CA PRO A 65 -18.30 7.68 -14.54
C PRO A 65 -18.71 7.67 -13.07
N TYR A 66 -18.18 6.70 -12.30
CA TYR A 66 -18.39 6.61 -10.85
C TYR A 66 -17.03 6.79 -10.16
N LEU A 67 -16.71 8.06 -9.92
CA LEU A 67 -15.42 8.48 -9.38
C LEU A 67 -15.43 8.38 -7.85
N VAL A 68 -14.48 7.63 -7.29
CA VAL A 68 -14.25 7.54 -5.85
C VAL A 68 -12.86 8.07 -5.49
N ARG A 69 -12.77 8.72 -4.33
CA ARG A 69 -11.54 9.27 -3.75
C ARG A 69 -11.17 8.51 -2.49
#